data_AF-I1CZG3-F1
#
_entry.id   AF-I1CZG3-F1
#
_cell.length_a   1.000
_cell.length_b   1.000
_cell.length_c   1.000
_cell.angle_alpha   90.00
_cell.angle_beta   90.00
_cell.angle_gamma   90.00
#
_symmetry.space_group_name_H-M   'P 1'
#
loop_
_entity.id
_entity.type
_entity.pdbx_description
1 polymer ?
#
loop_
_entity_poly.entity_id
_entity_poly.type
_entity_poly.pdbx_seq_one_letter_code
_entity_poly.pdbx_strand_id
1 'polypeptide(L)' 'MFELDDDERFTQISFSLRPTLKARVDRYARQQDMTRAQVIRKAITEYLVSRDGDR' A
#
# COMPACT_ATOMS: atom_id res chain seq x y z
N MET A 1 -26.37 19.87 -4.94
CA MET A 1 -25.50 19.66 -3.77
C MET A 1 -24.63 18.48 -4.15
N PHE A 2 -23.36 18.72 -4.48
CA PHE A 2 -22.42 17.65 -4.80
C PHE A 2 -21.61 17.41 -3.53
N GLU A 3 -21.89 16.29 -2.87
CA GLU A 3 -21.01 15.77 -1.84
C GLU A 3 -19.68 15.41 -2.53
N LEU A 4 -18.62 16.05 -2.08
CA LEU A 4 -17.27 15.74 -2.48
C LEU A 4 -16.93 14.40 -1.82
N ASP A 5 -17.07 13.29 -2.55
CA ASP A 5 -16.56 12.00 -2.10
C ASP A 5 -15.02 12.08 -2.05
N ASP A 6 -14.47 11.78 -0.87
CA ASP A 6 -13.11 12.00 -0.40
C ASP A 6 -12.01 11.19 -1.15
N ASP A 7 -12.33 10.54 -2.28
CA ASP A 7 -11.54 9.42 -2.82
C ASP A 7 -10.51 9.80 -3.93
N GLU A 8 -10.62 10.99 -4.55
CA GLU A 8 -9.89 11.30 -5.80
C GLU A 8 -8.59 12.10 -5.66
N ARG A 9 -8.02 12.21 -4.45
CA ARG A 9 -6.71 12.88 -4.27
C ARG A 9 -5.70 12.00 -3.53
N PHE A 10 -5.54 10.75 -3.98
CA PHE A 10 -4.31 10.01 -3.67
C PHE A 10 -3.13 10.76 -4.29
N THR A 11 -2.51 11.61 -3.47
CA THR A 11 -1.27 12.28 -3.83
C THR A 11 -0.26 11.18 -4.18
N GLN A 12 0.33 11.24 -5.36
CA GLN A 12 1.29 10.24 -5.81
C GLN A 12 2.53 10.29 -4.90
N ILE A 13 2.57 9.44 -3.87
CA ILE A 13 3.71 9.37 -2.96
C ILE A 13 4.81 8.57 -3.65
N SER A 14 5.92 9.25 -3.93
CA SER A 14 7.15 8.60 -4.40
C SER A 14 8.01 8.22 -3.19
N PHE A 15 8.39 6.96 -3.10
CA PHE A 15 9.27 6.46 -2.05
C PHE A 15 10.28 5.46 -2.61
N SER A 16 11.46 5.43 -2.00
CA SER A 16 12.53 4.52 -2.39
C SER A 16 12.57 3.32 -1.45
N LEU A 17 12.34 2.13 -2.00
CA LEU A 17 12.52 0.88 -1.26
C LEU A 17 13.99 0.46 -1.28
N ARG A 18 14.46 -0.11 -0.16
CA ARG A 18 15.75 -0.81 -0.14
C ARG A 18 15.73 -1.94 -1.19
N PRO A 19 16.83 -2.21 -1.91
CA PRO A 19 16.85 -3.20 -3.00
C PRO A 19 16.36 -4.59 -2.59
N THR A 20 16.71 -5.02 -1.37
CA THR A 20 16.29 -6.31 -0.80
C THR A 20 14.79 -6.37 -0.54
N LEU A 21 14.21 -5.30 0.00
CA LEU A 21 12.77 -5.19 0.23
C LEU A 21 12.01 -5.14 -1.09
N LYS A 22 12.52 -4.39 -2.07
CA LYS A 22 11.95 -4.35 -3.42
C LYS A 22 11.88 -5.75 -4.04
N ALA A 23 12.95 -6.53 -3.97
CA ALA A 23 12.96 -7.89 -4.50
C ALA A 23 11.91 -8.80 -3.83
N ARG A 24 11.71 -8.65 -2.51
CA ARG A 24 10.68 -9.40 -1.77
C ARG A 24 9.27 -8.98 -2.18
N VAL A 25 9.01 -7.69 -2.30
CA VAL A 25 7.73 -7.15 -2.77
C VAL A 25 7.44 -7.64 -4.19
N ASP A 26 8.42 -7.60 -5.10
CA ASP A 26 8.29 -8.06 -6.48
C ASP A 26 7.95 -9.56 -6.55
N ARG A 27 8.57 -10.37 -5.69
CA ARG A 27 8.28 -11.81 -5.60
C ARG A 27 6.86 -12.06 -5.10
N TYR A 28 6.45 -11.39 -4.01
CA TYR A 28 5.12 -11.55 -3.44
C TYR A 28 4.03 -11.08 -4.43
N ALA A 29 4.25 -9.94 -5.08
CA ALA A 29 3.38 -9.41 -6.12
C ALA A 29 3.10 -10.45 -7.22
N ARG A 30 4.13 -11.12 -7.74
CA ARG A 30 3.97 -12.19 -8.74
C ARG A 30 3.22 -13.41 -8.20
N GLN A 31 3.44 -13.79 -6.95
CA GLN A 31 2.79 -14.96 -6.35
C GLN A 31 1.28 -14.75 -6.12
N GLN A 32 0.87 -13.49 -5.95
CA GLN A 32 -0.51 -13.12 -5.63
C GLN A 32 -1.25 -12.50 -6.82
N ASP A 33 -0.64 -12.47 -8.00
CA ASP A 33 -1.15 -11.77 -9.20
C ASP A 33 -1.52 -10.29 -8.91
N MET A 34 -0.68 -9.62 -8.13
CA MET A 34 -0.86 -8.22 -7.70
C MET A 34 0.23 -7.33 -8.30
N THR A 35 -0.07 -6.04 -8.45
CA THR A 35 0.95 -5.02 -8.72
C THR A 35 1.73 -4.68 -7.44
N ARG A 36 2.97 -4.18 -7.59
CA ARG A 36 3.77 -3.68 -6.46
C ARG A 36 3.00 -2.66 -5.61
N ALA A 37 2.28 -1.75 -6.27
CA ALA A 37 1.51 -0.70 -5.60
C ALA A 37 0.42 -1.28 -4.71
N GLN A 38 -0.32 -2.29 -5.20
CA GLN A 38 -1.34 -2.97 -4.39
C GLN A 38 -0.74 -3.72 -3.21
N VAL A 39 0.41 -4.39 -3.39
CA VAL A 39 1.12 -5.06 -2.29
C VAL A 39 1.53 -4.06 -1.21
N ILE A 40 2.07 -2.91 -1.61
CA ILE A 40 2.53 -1.88 -0.68
C ILE A 40 1.34 -1.24 0.03
N ARG A 41 0.25 -0.94 -0.70
CA ARG A 41 -0.99 -0.43 -0.11
C ARG A 41 -1.54 -1.40 0.93
N LYS A 42 -1.63 -2.69 0.59
CA LYS A 42 -2.06 -3.76 1.51
C LYS A 42 -1.19 -3.82 2.76
N ALA A 43 0.13 -3.82 2.60
CA ALA A 43 1.06 -3.89 3.74
C ALA A 43 0.93 -2.67 4.67
N ILE A 44 0.73 -1.47 4.12
CA ILE A 44 0.50 -0.25 4.92
C ILE A 44 -0.85 -0.35 5.65
N THR A 45 -1.92 -0.76 4.97
CA THR A 45 -3.23 -0.93 5.59
C THR A 45 -3.18 -1.93 6.73
N GLU A 46 -2.57 -3.10 6.53
CA GLU A 46 -2.42 -4.13 7.58
C GLU A 46 -1.58 -3.62 8.76
N TYR A 47 -0.51 -2.88 8.49
CA TYR A 47 0.33 -2.28 9.53
C TYR A 47 -0.42 -1.23 10.36
N LEU A 48 -1.25 -0.40 9.73
CA LEU A 48 -2.05 0.61 10.44
C LEU A 48 -3.17 -0.04 11.26
N VAL A 49 -3.93 -0.97 10.66
CA VAL A 49 -5.01 -1.70 11.35
C VAL A 49 -4.50 -2.47 12.57
N SER A 50 -3.34 -3.13 12.45
CA SER A 50 -2.72 -3.84 13.58
C SER A 50 -2.23 -2.92 14.70
N ARG A 51 -2.02 -1.63 14.43
CA ARG A 51 -1.59 -0.64 15.42
C ARG A 51 -2.75 0.11 16.07
N ASP A 52 -3.80 0.40 15.32
CA ASP A 52 -5.00 1.05 15.82
C ASP A 52 -5.92 0.09 16.59
N GLY A 53 -5.85 -1.22 16.32
CA GLY A 53 -6.59 -2.25 17.06
C GLY A 53 -5.99 -2.64 18.43
N ASP A 54 -4.81 -2.13 18.77
CA ASP A 54 -4.12 -2.37 20.05
C ASP A 54 -4.39 -1.27 21.09
N ARG A 55 -5.46 -0.47 20.91
CA ARG A 55 -5.80 0.68 21.75
C ARG A 55 -7.19 0.58 22.36
#